data_AF-A0A356DXH4-F1
#
_entry.id   AF-A0A356DXH4-F1
#
_cell.length_a   1.000
_cell.length_b   1.000
_cell.length_c   1.000
_cell.angle_alpha   90.00
_cell.angle_beta   90.00
_cell.angle_gamma   90.00
#
_symmetry.space_group_name_H-M   'P 1'
#
loop_
_entity.id
_entity.type
_entity.pdbx_description
1 polymer ?
#
loop_
_entity_poly.entity_id
_entity_poly.type
_entity_poly.pdbx_seq_one_letter_code
_entity_poly.pdbx_strand_id
1 'polypeptide(L)' 'MESTQPSSYKKLFIWQKSMIFANEVINLTERLDTERKHFRLVEQLEASATSVPMNIAEGRGRSSQKEFSYFLTVARGS' A
#
# COMPACT_ATOMS: atom_id res chain seq x y z
N MET A 1 -4.29 -21.18 22.57
CA MET A 1 -3.27 -20.38 21.86
C MET A 1 -3.68 -20.33 20.41
N GLU A 2 -4.31 -19.24 20.00
CA GLU A 2 -4.82 -19.06 18.65
C GLU A 2 -3.63 -18.79 17.73
N SER A 3 -3.24 -19.80 16.95
CA SER A 3 -2.18 -19.68 15.96
C SER A 3 -2.59 -18.59 14.96
N THR A 4 -1.93 -17.43 15.00
CA THR A 4 -2.13 -16.38 14.02
C THR A 4 -1.71 -16.91 12.65
N GLN A 5 -2.68 -17.46 11.91
CA GLN A 5 -2.48 -17.87 10.52
C GLN A 5 -1.90 -16.67 9.77
N PRO A 6 -0.81 -16.82 9.01
CA PRO A 6 -0.27 -15.71 8.23
C PRO A 6 -1.39 -15.18 7.33
N SER A 7 -1.79 -13.93 7.58
CA SER A 7 -2.92 -13.28 6.94
C SER A 7 -2.87 -13.47 5.43
N SER A 8 -3.96 -13.97 4.82
CA SER A 8 -3.94 -14.54 3.46
C SER A 8 -3.43 -13.58 2.38
N TYR A 9 -3.53 -12.26 2.61
CA TYR A 9 -3.03 -11.22 1.71
C TYR A 9 -1.51 -11.17 1.60
N LYS A 10 -0.75 -11.56 2.64
CA LYS A 10 0.72 -11.52 2.62
C LYS A 10 1.32 -12.49 1.60
N LYS A 11 0.54 -13.49 1.17
CA LYS A 11 0.89 -14.45 0.11
C LYS A 11 0.61 -13.91 -1.30
N LEU A 12 -0.14 -12.81 -1.43
CA LEU A 12 -0.43 -12.22 -2.73
C LEU A 12 0.83 -11.55 -3.29
N PHE A 13 1.26 -11.98 -4.48
CA PHE A 13 2.39 -11.37 -5.17
C PHE A 13 2.22 -9.87 -5.39
N ILE A 14 1.01 -9.43 -5.76
CA ILE A 14 0.71 -8.01 -5.96
C ILE A 14 0.84 -7.19 -4.67
N TRP A 15 0.45 -7.77 -3.52
CA TRP A 15 0.64 -7.11 -2.22
C TRP A 15 2.13 -6.96 -1.89
N GLN A 16 2.93 -8.01 -2.09
CA GLN A 16 4.38 -7.97 -1.85
C GLN A 16 5.07 -6.92 -2.73
N LYS A 17 4.70 -6.84 -4.02
CA LYS A 17 5.20 -5.81 -4.93
C LYS A 17 4.80 -4.41 -4.49
N SER A 18 3.56 -4.22 -4.05
CA SER A 18 3.08 -2.92 -3.56
C SER A 18 3.77 -2.48 -2.27
N MET A 19 4.16 -3.41 -1.38
CA MET A 19 4.95 -3.11 -0.19
C MET A 19 6.37 -2.65 -0.55
N ILE A 20 7.03 -3.32 -1.51
CA ILE A 20 8.34 -2.91 -2.01
C ILE A 20 8.24 -1.49 -2.61
N PHE A 21 7.25 -1.26 -3.47
CA PHE A 21 7.01 0.05 -4.06
C PHE A 21 6.79 1.15 -3.01
N ALA A 22 5.93 0.92 -2.02
CA ALA A 22 5.69 1.88 -0.94
C ALA A 22 6.98 2.23 -0.17
N ASN A 23 7.80 1.22 0.13
CA ASN A 23 9.10 1.44 0.77
C ASN A 23 10.07 2.22 -0.14
N GLU A 24 10.08 1.97 -1.44
CA GLU A 24 10.91 2.73 -2.39
C GLU A 24 10.50 4.20 -2.44
N VAL A 25 9.20 4.51 -2.42
CA VAL A 25 8.71 5.89 -2.38
C VAL A 25 9.13 6.59 -1.09
N ILE A 26 8.94 5.95 0.08
CA ILE A 26 9.36 6.52 1.38
C ILE A 26 10.88 6.75 1.39
N ASN A 27 11.68 5.78 0.95
CA ASN A 27 13.13 5.93 0.88
C ASN A 27 13.56 7.04 -0.08
N LEU A 28 12.81 7.26 -1.16
CA LEU A 28 13.07 8.34 -2.11
C LEU A 28 12.74 9.70 -1.49
N THR A 29 11.58 9.83 -0.81
CA THR A 29 11.15 11.09 -0.20
C THR A 29 12.08 11.52 0.94
N GLU A 30 12.60 10.58 1.73
CA GLU A 30 13.60 10.84 2.78
C GLU A 30 14.93 11.40 2.24
N ARG A 31 15.26 11.10 0.97
CA ARG A 31 16.52 11.51 0.32
C ARG A 31 16.38 12.76 -0.54
N LEU A 32 15.20 13.38 -0.60
CA LEU A 32 15.00 14.58 -1.38
C LEU A 32 15.81 15.74 -0.81
N ASP A 33 16.83 16.15 -1.56
CA ASP A 33 17.61 17.35 -1.30
C ASP A 33 17.14 18.47 -2.21
N THR A 34 16.35 19.39 -1.65
CA THR A 34 15.77 20.53 -2.36
C THR A 34 15.78 21.75 -1.45
N GLU A 35 16.07 22.91 -2.03
CA GLU A 35 16.02 24.21 -1.32
C GLU A 35 14.65 24.45 -0.68
N ARG A 36 13.58 23.92 -1.31
CA ARG A 36 12.22 23.99 -0.79
C ARG A 36 11.76 22.62 -0.29
N LYS A 37 11.63 22.49 1.02
CA LYS A 37 11.05 21.29 1.65
C LYS A 37 9.54 21.25 1.44
N HIS A 38 9.10 20.52 0.42
CA HIS A 38 7.69 20.32 0.10
C HIS A 38 7.04 19.23 0.98
N PHE A 39 7.09 19.38 2.30
CA PHE A 39 6.64 18.35 3.24
C PHE A 39 5.21 17.85 2.98
N ARG A 40 4.28 18.74 2.63
CA ARG A 40 2.92 18.35 2.27
C ARG A 40 2.85 17.44 1.03
N LEU A 41 3.71 17.66 0.03
CA LEU A 41 3.77 16.79 -1.15
C LEU A 41 4.44 15.46 -0.81
N VAL A 42 5.46 15.48 0.06
CA VAL A 42 6.09 14.27 0.60
C VAL A 42 5.07 13.40 1.33
N GLU A 43 4.32 13.97 2.27
CA GLU A 43 3.26 13.26 3.00
C GLU A 43 2.20 12.70 2.05
N GLN A 44 1.82 13.44 1.00
CA GLN A 44 0.87 12.97 0.00
C GLN A 44 1.41 11.79 -0.82
N LEU A 45 2.68 11.82 -1.21
CA LEU A 45 3.34 10.71 -1.91
C LEU A 45 3.40 9.45 -1.03
N GLU A 46 3.82 9.60 0.21
CA GLU A 46 3.89 8.48 1.15
C GLU A 46 2.51 7.89 1.45
N ALA A 47 1.51 8.74 1.65
CA ALA A 47 0.13 8.30 1.89
C ALA A 47 -0.48 7.58 0.67
N SER A 48 -0.29 8.11 -0.55
CA SER A 48 -0.75 7.46 -1.79
C SER A 48 -0.04 6.14 -2.05
N ALA A 49 1.29 6.08 -1.87
CA ALA A 49 2.03 4.85 -2.10
C ALA A 49 1.68 3.75 -1.08
N THR A 50 1.52 4.11 0.19
CA THR A 50 1.14 3.15 1.24
C THR A 50 -0.32 2.72 1.16
N SER A 51 -1.22 3.52 0.57
CA SER A 51 -2.63 3.10 0.40
C SER A 51 -2.80 1.94 -0.58
N VAL A 52 -1.88 1.73 -1.52
CA VAL A 52 -1.92 0.60 -2.45
C VAL A 52 -1.90 -0.76 -1.73
N PRO A 53 -0.86 -1.12 -0.92
CA PRO A 53 -0.85 -2.38 -0.17
C PRO A 53 -1.97 -2.46 0.87
N MET A 54 -2.37 -1.33 1.49
CA MET A 54 -3.46 -1.30 2.47
C MET A 54 -4.80 -1.70 1.84
N ASN A 55 -5.15 -1.13 0.69
CA ASN A 55 -6.38 -1.47 -0.02
C ASN A 55 -6.37 -2.93 -0.52
N ILE A 56 -5.22 -3.45 -0.98
CA ILE A 56 -5.10 -4.86 -1.36
C ILE A 56 -5.35 -5.78 -0.16
N ALA A 57 -4.75 -5.47 0.99
CA ALA A 57 -4.92 -6.24 2.21
C ALA A 57 -6.37 -6.19 2.72
N GLU A 58 -6.97 -5.00 2.74
CA GLU A 58 -8.36 -4.80 3.16
C GLU A 58 -9.32 -5.54 2.24
N GLY A 59 -9.17 -5.39 0.92
CA GLY A 59 -9.98 -6.08 -0.07
C GLY A 59 -9.91 -7.58 0.03
N ARG A 60 -8.73 -8.14 0.33
CA ARG A 60 -8.55 -9.58 0.53
C ARG A 60 -9.20 -10.11 1.81
N GLY A 61 -9.45 -9.23 2.78
CA GLY A 61 -10.22 -9.54 3.99
C GLY A 61 -11.73 -9.50 3.80
N ARG A 62 -12.24 -9.08 2.63
CA ARG A 62 -13.68 -9.02 2.34
C ARG A 62 -14.27 -10.37 1.95
N SER A 63 -15.59 -10.50 2.09
CA SER A 63 -16.31 -11.77 1.97
C SER A 63 -16.54 -12.20 0.51
N SER A 64 -16.43 -11.29 -0.46
CA SER A 64 -16.73 -11.58 -1.86
C SER A 64 -15.64 -11.12 -2.84
N GLN A 65 -15.56 -11.82 -3.98
CA GLN A 65 -14.67 -11.45 -5.09
C GLN A 65 -15.02 -10.07 -5.68
N LYS A 66 -16.30 -9.68 -5.65
CA LYS A 66 -16.78 -8.37 -6.11
C LYS A 66 -16.19 -7.25 -5.26
N GLU A 67 -16.24 -7.40 -3.93
CA GLU A 67 -15.62 -6.44 -3.01
C GLU A 67 -14.10 -6.40 -3.20
N PHE A 68 -13.44 -7.57 -3.32
CA PHE A 68 -12.01 -7.57 -3.56
C PHE A 68 -11.63 -6.80 -4.84
N SER A 69 -12.40 -6.98 -5.92
CA SER A 69 -12.19 -6.25 -7.19
C SER A 69 -12.40 -4.74 -7.06
N TYR A 70 -13.36 -4.31 -6.24
CA TYR A 70 -13.56 -2.90 -5.91
C TYR A 70 -12.32 -2.31 -5.21
N PHE A 71 -11.81 -2.98 -4.17
CA PHE A 71 -10.61 -2.53 -3.46
C PHE A 71 -9.35 -2.52 -4.34
N LEU A 72 -9.21 -3.46 -5.29
CA LEU A 72 -8.15 -3.41 -6.29
C LEU A 72 -8.27 -2.19 -7.22
N THR A 73 -9.50 -1.76 -7.52
CA THR A 73 -9.76 -0.55 -8.31
C THR A 73 -9.37 0.71 -7.52
N VAL A 74 -9.67 0.76 -6.22
CA VAL A 74 -9.24 1.85 -5.33
C VAL A 74 -7.71 1.88 -5.21
N ALA A 75 -7.07 0.72 -5.01
CA ALA A 75 -5.61 0.61 -4.97
C ALA A 75 -4.95 1.10 -6.26
N ARG A 76 -5.57 0.89 -7.43
CA ARG A 76 -5.08 1.39 -8.72
C ARG A 76 -5.24 2.90 -8.90
N GLY A 77 -6.20 3.52 -8.22
CA GLY A 77 -6.44 4.96 -8.27
C GLY A 77 -5.62 5.77 -7.27
N SER A 78 -4.91 5.09 -6.37
CA SER A 78 -3.94 5.68 -5.45
C SER A 78 -2.64 5.98 -6.16
#